data_AF-A0ABD6HRS9-F1
#
_entry.id   AF-A0ABD6HRS9-F1
#
_cell.length_a   1.000
_cell.length_b   1.000
_cell.length_c   1.000
_cell.angle_alpha   90.00
_cell.angle_beta   90.00
_cell.angle_gamma   90.00
#
_symmetry.space_group_name_H-M   'P 1'
#
loop_
_entity.id
_entity.type
_entity.pdbx_description
1 polymer ?
#
loop_
_entity_poly.entity_id
_entity_poly.type
_entity_poly.pdbx_seq_one_letter_code
_entity_poly.pdbx_strand_id
1 'polypeptide(L)'
;MVSGSDNPLQLALTWVSDAYLLHLVTMHRRPVYRHANGDIAVNRSGIEGFIDGYLRERWSPLKRAGMYMRMLDIDAMCNSKTGGYFVHWGEVPQLKPRGRRFIDAMFERYGEMVQELCGEGATIQWVKEHMK
;
A
#
# COMPACT_ATOMS: atom_id res chain seq x y z
N MET A 1 17.17 6.89 -24.04
CA MET A 1 16.02 6.86 -23.12
C MET A 1 16.21 5.65 -22.22
N VAL A 2 16.68 5.86 -20.98
CA VAL A 2 16.89 4.76 -20.02
C VAL A 2 15.51 4.31 -19.55
N SER A 3 15.18 3.03 -19.76
CA SER A 3 13.94 2.42 -19.29
C SER A 3 13.86 2.55 -17.77
N GLY A 4 12.79 3.17 -17.28
CA GLY A 4 12.64 3.63 -15.89
C GLY A 4 12.39 2.55 -14.83
N SER A 5 13.10 1.42 -14.87
CA SER A 5 12.99 0.32 -13.90
C SER A 5 14.11 0.28 -12.85
N ASP A 6 15.18 1.07 -13.00
CA ASP A 6 16.41 0.87 -12.22
C ASP A 6 16.58 1.94 -11.13
N ASN A 7 15.49 2.45 -10.56
CA ASN A 7 15.56 3.26 -9.35
C ASN A 7 15.39 2.35 -8.12
N PRO A 8 16.44 2.13 -7.29
CA PRO A 8 16.36 1.26 -6.12
C PRO A 8 15.29 1.71 -5.12
N LEU A 9 14.95 3.01 -5.09
CA LEU A 9 13.84 3.53 -4.30
C LEU A 9 12.49 2.98 -4.78
N GLN A 10 12.27 2.98 -6.10
CA GLN A 10 11.04 2.51 -6.71
C GLN A 10 10.88 0.99 -6.52
N LEU A 11 11.98 0.25 -6.68
CA LEU A 11 11.98 -1.20 -6.44
C LEU A 11 11.59 -1.54 -5.00
N ALA A 12 12.18 -0.86 -4.01
CA ALA A 12 11.84 -1.07 -2.61
C ALA A 12 10.36 -0.73 -2.31
N LEU A 13 9.84 0.34 -2.91
CA LEU A 13 8.43 0.72 -2.80
C LEU A 13 7.49 -0.33 -3.42
N THR A 14 7.86 -0.87 -4.58
CA THR A 14 7.11 -1.96 -5.23
C THR A 14 7.07 -3.19 -4.34
N TRP A 15 8.19 -3.59 -3.73
CA TRP A 15 8.21 -4.71 -2.78
C TRP A 15 7.33 -4.49 -1.56
N VAL A 16 7.35 -3.29 -0.98
CA VAL A 16 6.47 -2.92 0.14
C VAL A 16 5.00 -3.06 -0.27
N SER A 17 4.67 -2.55 -1.45
CA SER A 17 3.29 -2.56 -1.97
C SER A 17 2.80 -3.97 -2.28
N ASP A 18 3.66 -4.81 -2.85
CA ASP A 18 3.38 -6.22 -3.09
C ASP A 18 3.17 -7.01 -1.82
N ALA A 19 4.05 -6.84 -0.85
CA ALA A 19 3.95 -7.53 0.42
C ALA A 19 2.65 -7.15 1.14
N TYR A 20 2.22 -5.89 1.04
CA TYR A 20 0.94 -5.45 1.59
C TYR A 20 -0.26 -6.02 0.82
N LEU A 21 -0.21 -5.99 -0.50
CA LEU A 21 -1.28 -6.55 -1.34
C LEU A 21 -1.45 -8.05 -1.07
N LEU A 22 -0.35 -8.79 -0.97
CA LEU A 22 -0.35 -10.20 -0.61
C LEU A 22 -0.90 -10.42 0.81
N HIS A 23 -0.56 -9.54 1.76
CA HIS A 23 -1.14 -9.59 3.09
C HIS A 23 -2.68 -9.45 3.06
N LEU A 24 -3.22 -8.51 2.28
CA LEU A 24 -4.67 -8.36 2.13
C LEU A 24 -5.30 -9.57 1.44
N VAL A 25 -4.68 -10.10 0.39
CA VAL A 25 -5.17 -11.28 -0.34
C VAL A 25 -5.14 -12.52 0.56
N THR A 26 -4.12 -12.69 1.39
CA THR A 26 -4.04 -13.82 2.34
C THR A 26 -5.09 -13.72 3.46
N MET A 27 -5.40 -12.51 3.94
CA MET A 27 -6.41 -12.29 4.97
C MET A 27 -7.85 -12.33 4.44
N HIS A 28 -8.11 -11.70 3.30
CA HIS A 28 -9.47 -11.43 2.80
C HIS A 28 -9.82 -12.15 1.49
N ARG A 29 -8.89 -12.91 0.90
CA ARG A 29 -8.98 -13.54 -0.43
C ARG A 29 -9.23 -12.56 -1.58
N ARG A 30 -9.07 -11.26 -1.33
CA ARG A 30 -9.26 -10.16 -2.27
C ARG A 30 -8.33 -9.00 -1.90
N PRO A 31 -7.91 -8.16 -2.86
CA PRO A 31 -7.08 -6.98 -2.60
C PRO A 31 -7.95 -5.82 -2.07
N VAL A 32 -8.48 -5.99 -0.88
CA VAL A 32 -9.41 -5.05 -0.23
C VAL A 32 -8.93 -4.79 1.19
N TYR A 33 -8.83 -3.52 1.56
CA TYR A 33 -8.66 -3.10 2.94
C TYR A 33 -10.04 -2.89 3.57
N ARG A 34 -10.33 -3.60 4.66
CA ARG A 34 -11.62 -3.50 5.36
C ARG A 34 -11.55 -2.42 6.43
N HIS A 35 -12.26 -1.32 6.21
CA HIS A 35 -12.39 -0.22 7.17
C HIS A 35 -13.76 -0.25 7.85
N ALA A 36 -13.90 0.35 9.03
CA ALA A 36 -15.17 0.42 9.74
C ALA A 36 -16.29 1.10 8.92
N ASN A 37 -15.90 2.07 8.08
CA ASN A 37 -16.81 2.83 7.21
C ASN A 37 -17.03 2.20 5.83
N GLY A 38 -16.43 1.04 5.53
CA GLY A 38 -16.58 0.36 4.24
C GLY A 38 -15.29 -0.26 3.72
N ASP A 39 -15.42 -1.01 2.63
CA ASP A 39 -14.31 -1.71 1.99
C ASP A 39 -13.61 -0.81 0.96
N ILE A 40 -12.28 -0.74 1.04
CA ILE A 40 -11.43 0.04 0.12
C ILE A 40 -10.74 -0.94 -0.82
N ALA A 41 -11.13 -0.92 -2.10
CA ALA A 41 -10.46 -1.69 -3.12
C ALA A 41 -9.08 -1.08 -3.42
N VAL A 42 -8.03 -1.89 -3.36
CA VAL A 42 -6.65 -1.43 -3.55
C VAL A 42 -5.96 -2.19 -4.68
N ASN A 43 -5.01 -1.53 -5.32
CA ASN A 43 -4.10 -2.12 -6.30
C ASN A 43 -2.66 -1.70 -5.98
N ARG A 44 -1.67 -2.34 -6.62
CA ARG A 44 -0.25 -2.05 -6.37
C ARG A 44 0.06 -0.57 -6.57
N SER A 45 -0.30 0.01 -7.71
CA SER A 45 0.00 1.41 -8.04
C SER A 45 -0.65 2.41 -7.10
N GLY A 46 -1.85 2.11 -6.60
CA GLY A 46 -2.55 2.90 -5.59
C GLY A 46 -1.82 2.89 -4.25
N ILE A 47 -1.36 1.73 -3.79
CA ILE A 47 -0.55 1.61 -2.57
C ILE A 47 0.80 2.35 -2.75
N GLU A 48 1.47 2.16 -3.88
CA GLU A 48 2.73 2.85 -4.19
C GLU A 48 2.56 4.37 -4.16
N GLY A 49 1.54 4.87 -4.86
CA GLY A 49 1.22 6.30 -4.92
C GLY A 49 0.84 6.87 -3.56
N PHE A 50 0.11 6.10 -2.75
CA PHE A 50 -0.34 6.55 -1.43
C PHE A 50 0.81 6.66 -0.44
N ILE A 51 1.66 5.63 -0.37
CA ILE A 51 2.84 5.62 0.50
C ILE A 51 3.85 6.68 0.04
N ASP A 52 4.23 6.67 -1.24
CA ASP A 52 5.27 7.60 -1.71
C ASP A 52 4.78 9.03 -1.73
N GLY A 53 3.51 9.28 -2.05
CA GLY A 53 2.90 10.61 -1.98
C GLY A 53 3.03 11.21 -0.58
N TYR A 54 2.60 10.48 0.45
CA TYR A 54 2.69 10.93 1.84
C TYR A 54 4.13 11.18 2.30
N LEU A 55 5.06 10.32 1.93
CA LEU A 55 6.45 10.45 2.37
C LEU A 55 7.25 11.47 1.57
N ARG A 56 6.92 11.68 0.29
CA ARG A 56 7.60 12.64 -0.60
C ARG A 56 7.41 14.08 -0.14
N GLU A 57 6.25 14.40 0.44
CA GLU A 57 5.99 15.73 1.02
C GLU A 57 6.87 16.03 2.24
N ARG A 58 7.35 15.01 2.94
CA ARG A 58 8.01 15.16 4.25
C ARG A 58 9.50 14.89 4.21
N TRP A 59 9.94 13.94 3.40
CA TRP A 59 11.27 13.33 3.52
C TRP A 59 12.05 13.32 2.21
N SER A 60 13.37 13.45 2.33
CA SER A 60 14.29 13.31 1.20
C SER A 60 14.27 11.87 0.63
N PRO A 61 14.66 11.68 -0.65
CA PRO A 61 14.69 10.36 -1.29
C PRO A 61 15.43 9.28 -0.50
N LEU A 62 16.59 9.61 0.09
CA LEU A 62 17.38 8.66 0.88
C LEU A 62 16.66 8.22 2.16
N LYS A 63 15.97 9.16 2.84
CA LYS A 63 15.20 8.86 4.05
C LYS A 63 13.95 8.03 3.73
N ARG A 64 13.35 8.23 2.55
CA ARG A 64 12.26 7.38 2.03
C ARG A 64 12.74 5.96 1.76
N ALA A 65 13.88 5.79 1.08
CA ALA A 65 14.48 4.47 0.86
C ALA A 65 14.72 3.73 2.18
N GLY A 66 15.31 4.43 3.17
CA GLY A 66 15.50 3.87 4.51
C GLY A 66 14.19 3.54 5.25
N MET A 67 13.08 4.21 4.93
CA MET A 67 11.77 3.82 5.45
C MET A 67 11.27 2.53 4.80
N TYR A 68 11.30 2.44 3.47
CA TYR A 68 10.85 1.24 2.74
C TYR A 68 11.60 -0.01 3.19
N MET A 69 12.92 0.08 3.30
CA MET A 69 13.74 -1.03 3.79
C MET A 69 13.44 -1.41 5.26
N ARG A 70 13.03 -0.44 6.10
CA ARG A 70 12.62 -0.73 7.50
C ARG A 70 11.24 -1.38 7.61
N MET A 71 10.38 -1.20 6.61
CA MET A 71 9.07 -1.85 6.55
C MET A 71 9.19 -3.32 6.15
N LEU A 72 10.15 -3.64 5.29
CA LEU A 72 10.40 -4.98 4.78
C LEU A 72 11.11 -5.87 5.81
N ASP A 73 10.77 -7.15 5.77
CA ASP A 73 11.44 -8.22 6.51
C ASP A 73 12.45 -8.93 5.62
N ILE A 74 13.57 -8.25 5.38
CA ILE A 74 14.65 -8.72 4.52
C ILE A 74 15.21 -10.06 5.03
N ASP A 75 15.31 -10.23 6.35
CA ASP A 75 15.80 -11.48 6.94
C ASP A 75 14.84 -12.64 6.64
N ALA A 76 13.53 -12.42 6.75
CA ALA A 76 12.55 -13.45 6.38
C ALA A 76 12.53 -13.74 4.87
N MET A 77 12.79 -12.73 4.03
CA MET A 77 12.92 -12.89 2.58
C MET A 77 14.13 -13.78 2.25
N CYS A 78 15.32 -13.47 2.77
CA CYS A 78 16.55 -14.20 2.48
C CYS A 78 16.62 -15.60 3.14
N ASN A 79 15.91 -15.83 4.25
CA ASN A 79 15.94 -17.11 4.98
C ASN A 79 14.83 -18.09 4.57
N SER A 80 14.03 -17.79 3.54
CA SER A 80 12.84 -18.59 3.25
C SER A 80 13.19 -20.01 2.76
N LYS A 81 12.85 -21.01 3.59
CA LYS A 81 13.00 -22.46 3.32
C LYS A 81 11.71 -23.11 2.81
N THR A 82 10.73 -22.33 2.36
CA THR A 82 9.35 -22.78 2.19
C THR A 82 9.00 -22.95 0.70
N GLY A 83 8.86 -24.20 0.26
CA GLY A 83 8.54 -24.61 -1.12
C GLY A 83 7.11 -24.31 -1.57
N GLY A 84 6.70 -23.04 -1.55
CA GLY A 84 5.44 -22.56 -2.12
C GLY A 84 5.70 -21.67 -3.33
N TYR A 85 5.69 -22.27 -4.52
CA TYR A 85 5.80 -21.56 -5.79
C TYR A 85 4.56 -20.69 -6.03
N PHE A 86 4.67 -19.35 -6.10
CA PHE A 86 3.81 -18.55 -6.98
C PHE A 86 4.49 -17.22 -7.40
N VAL A 87 4.76 -17.16 -8.71
CA VAL A 87 5.03 -16.05 -9.64
C VAL A 87 5.39 -14.68 -9.05
N HIS A 88 6.65 -14.51 -8.66
CA HIS A 88 7.60 -13.51 -9.18
C HIS A 88 9.02 -13.92 -8.73
N TRP A 89 9.60 -14.93 -9.37
CA TRP A 89 11.05 -15.21 -9.31
C TRP A 89 11.77 -15.17 -7.94
N GLY A 90 11.18 -15.76 -6.89
CA GLY A 90 11.96 -16.49 -5.88
C GLY A 90 11.91 -16.04 -4.42
N GLU A 91 11.52 -14.81 -4.08
CA GLU A 91 11.34 -14.41 -2.68
C GLU A 91 10.05 -13.62 -2.50
N VAL A 92 9.16 -14.11 -1.64
CA VAL A 92 7.92 -13.43 -1.30
C VAL A 92 8.28 -12.23 -0.43
N PRO A 93 8.06 -10.98 -0.86
CA PRO A 93 8.36 -9.84 -0.03
C PRO A 93 7.47 -9.90 1.21
N GLN A 94 8.10 -9.87 2.39
CA GLN A 94 7.41 -9.94 3.67
C GLN A 94 7.45 -8.56 4.33
N LEU A 95 6.33 -8.14 4.91
CA LEU A 95 6.31 -6.96 5.75
C LEU A 95 6.60 -7.32 7.20
N LYS A 96 7.40 -6.49 7.86
CA LYS A 96 7.45 -6.48 9.32
C LYS A 96 6.08 -6.06 9.86
N PRO A 97 5.71 -6.50 11.08
CA PRO A 97 4.48 -6.05 11.73
C PRO A 97 4.37 -4.52 11.83
N ARG A 98 5.50 -3.84 11.99
CA ARG A 98 5.57 -2.36 12.00
C ARG A 98 5.22 -1.74 10.66
N GLY A 99 5.68 -2.34 9.55
CA GLY A 99 5.36 -1.88 8.20
C GLY A 99 3.86 -2.02 7.91
N ARG A 100 3.27 -3.17 8.27
CA ARG A 100 1.81 -3.37 8.15
C ARG A 100 1.01 -2.34 8.94
N ARG A 101 1.30 -2.18 10.24
CA ARG A 101 0.60 -1.20 11.09
C ARG A 101 0.72 0.23 10.57
N PHE A 102 1.85 0.58 9.96
CA PHE A 102 2.01 1.89 9.35
C PHE A 102 1.06 2.07 8.16
N ILE A 103 1.01 1.10 7.25
CA ILE A 103 0.13 1.16 6.07
C ILE A 103 -1.34 1.10 6.50
N ASP A 104 -1.69 0.23 7.45
CA ASP A 104 -3.03 0.14 8.02
C ASP A 104 -3.46 1.48 8.63
N ALA A 105 -2.60 2.15 9.40
CA ALA A 105 -2.90 3.46 9.98
C ALA A 105 -3.09 4.54 8.90
N MET A 106 -2.41 4.44 7.77
CA MET A 106 -2.64 5.34 6.64
C MET A 106 -4.02 5.11 6.01
N PHE A 107 -4.41 3.85 5.80
CA PHE A 107 -5.71 3.52 5.21
C PHE A 107 -6.87 3.79 6.18
N GLU A 108 -6.69 3.56 7.48
CA GLU A 108 -7.66 3.93 8.51
C GLU A 108 -7.97 5.42 8.43
N ARG A 109 -6.93 6.26 8.50
CA ARG A 109 -7.09 7.71 8.38
C ARG A 109 -7.73 8.13 7.05
N TYR A 110 -7.40 7.45 5.96
CA TYR A 110 -8.04 7.73 4.68
C TYR A 110 -9.54 7.38 4.70
N GLY A 111 -9.91 6.25 5.28
CA GLY A 111 -11.31 5.86 5.45
C GLY A 111 -12.11 6.82 6.34
N GLU A 112 -11.49 7.35 7.41
CA GLU A 112 -12.05 8.42 8.23
C GLU A 112 -12.27 9.70 7.40
N MET A 113 -11.24 10.16 6.68
CA MET A 113 -11.31 11.37 5.85
C MET A 113 -12.36 11.27 4.74
N VAL A 114 -12.46 10.11 4.08
CA VAL A 114 -13.48 9.89 3.06
C VAL A 114 -14.87 9.98 3.69
N GLN A 115 -15.08 9.44 4.89
CA GLN A 115 -16.36 9.56 5.59
C GLN A 115 -16.68 11.00 6.00
N GLU A 116 -15.69 11.77 6.46
CA GLU A 116 -15.87 13.18 6.80
C GLU A 116 -16.23 14.04 5.58
N LEU A 117 -15.54 13.81 4.45
CA LEU A 117 -15.73 14.58 3.21
C LEU A 117 -16.97 14.13 2.42
N CYS A 118 -17.27 12.83 2.44
CA CYS A 118 -18.38 12.21 1.70
C CYS A 118 -19.55 11.81 2.60
N GLY A 119 -19.66 12.35 3.83
CA GLY A 119 -20.74 12.04 4.76
C GLY A 119 -22.11 12.04 4.07
N GLU A 120 -23.06 11.25 4.56
CA GLU A 120 -24.32 10.80 3.89
C GLU A 120 -25.08 11.83 3.03
N GLY A 121 -24.86 13.14 3.20
CA GLY A 121 -25.41 14.21 2.35
C GLY A 121 -24.55 14.68 1.15
N ALA A 122 -23.22 14.54 1.15
CA ALA A 122 -22.35 15.22 0.18
C ALA A 122 -22.41 14.59 -1.22
N THR A 123 -22.44 13.25 -1.32
CA THR A 123 -22.56 12.55 -2.61
C THR A 123 -23.97 12.66 -3.19
N ILE A 124 -25.01 12.58 -2.35
CA ILE A 124 -26.40 12.74 -2.79
C ILE A 124 -26.68 14.17 -3.27
N GLN A 125 -26.12 15.17 -2.59
CA GLN A 125 -26.33 16.58 -2.94
C GLN A 125 -25.51 16.98 -4.18
N TRP A 126 -24.25 16.58 -4.28
CA TRP A 126 -23.43 16.85 -5.47
C TRP A 126 -24.01 16.19 -6.74
N VAL A 127 -24.47 14.93 -6.65
CA VAL A 127 -25.14 14.23 -7.76
C VAL A 127 -26.46 14.91 -8.14
N LYS A 128 -27.26 15.38 -7.18
CA LYS A 128 -28.50 16.13 -7.46
C LYS A 128 -28.27 17.49 -8.10
N GLU A 129 -27.17 18.16 -7.78
CA GLU A 129 -26.82 19.48 -8.29
C GLU A 129 -26.19 19.45 -9.69
N HIS A 130 -25.45 18.37 -10.03
CA HIS A 130 -24.62 18.33 -11.24
C HIS A 130 -25.04 17.28 -12.29
N MET A 131 -26.03 16.42 -12.01
CA MET A 131 -26.61 15.48 -12.99
C MET A 131 -28.05 15.84 -13.40
N LYS A 132 -28.39 17.14 -13.47
CA LYS A 132 -29.60 17.61 -14.17
C LYS A 132 -29.28 18.02 -15.60
#